data_AF-A0A1D2WAI7-F1
#
_entry.id   AF-A0A1D2WAI7-F1
#
_cell.length_a   1.000
_cell.length_b   1.000
_cell.length_c   1.000
_cell.angle_alpha   90.00
_cell.angle_beta   90.00
_cell.angle_gamma   90.00
#
_symmetry.space_group_name_H-M   'P 1'
#
loop_
_entity.id
_entity.type
_entity.pdbx_description
1 polymer ?
#
loop_
_entity_poly.entity_id
_entity_poly.type
_entity_poly.pdbx_seq_one_letter_code
_entity_poly.pdbx_strand_id
1 'polypeptide(L)'
;MKSVEITGNMDSKRKLLMGLFWTNRKGVRSEGCAPFLIEKIETENNTYIPDEGKFLKLSDDILNDILENIDDKKEVKFDIKLGKEDIKASFKDNVFSVDTTKTKDLEAEIIEKIGQEEKRKYPNICFSFPPRVGIRKYP
;
A
#
# COMPACT_ATOMS: atom_id res chain seq x y z
N MET A 1 -0.71 -8.46 12.73
CA MET A 1 -1.58 -7.68 11.83
C MET A 1 -2.34 -6.64 12.64
N LYS A 2 -2.05 -5.37 12.37
CA LYS A 2 -2.79 -4.21 12.91
C LYS A 2 -3.57 -3.53 11.79
N SER A 3 -4.62 -2.80 12.16
CA SER A 3 -5.50 -2.16 11.19
C SER A 3 -5.98 -0.78 11.64
N VAL A 4 -6.39 0.04 10.67
CA VAL A 4 -6.99 1.37 10.86
C VAL A 4 -8.13 1.55 9.86
N GLU A 5 -9.25 2.06 10.35
CA GLU A 5 -10.36 2.49 9.50
C GLU A 5 -10.04 3.84 8.84
N ILE A 6 -10.26 3.94 7.53
CA ILE A 6 -10.07 5.17 6.76
C ILE A 6 -11.46 5.78 6.50
N THR A 7 -11.88 6.63 7.43
CA THR A 7 -13.19 7.29 7.39
C THR A 7 -13.16 8.61 6.63
N GLY A 8 -11.96 9.15 6.37
CA GLY A 8 -11.76 10.36 5.58
C GLY A 8 -12.43 10.29 4.20
N ASN A 9 -13.06 11.40 3.80
CA ASN A 9 -13.65 11.56 2.46
C ASN A 9 -12.54 11.74 1.41
N MET A 10 -11.92 10.63 1.02
CA MET A 10 -10.88 10.56 0.00
C MET A 10 -11.19 9.43 -0.99
N ASP A 11 -10.78 9.62 -2.24
CA ASP A 11 -10.93 8.62 -3.30
C ASP A 11 -10.07 7.37 -3.06
N SER A 12 -10.46 6.24 -3.67
CA SER A 12 -9.77 4.95 -3.58
C SER A 12 -8.27 5.05 -3.91
N LYS A 13 -7.91 5.88 -4.89
CA LYS A 13 -6.52 6.05 -5.32
C LYS A 13 -5.68 6.73 -4.25
N ARG A 14 -6.22 7.75 -3.57
CA ARG A 14 -5.56 8.35 -2.41
C ARG A 14 -5.44 7.38 -1.24
N LYS A 15 -6.47 6.58 -0.95
CA LYS A 15 -6.43 5.55 0.10
C LYS A 15 -5.29 4.56 -0.16
N LEU A 16 -5.24 4.02 -1.38
CA LEU A 16 -4.20 3.10 -1.84
C LEU A 16 -2.81 3.71 -1.69
N LEU A 17 -2.61 4.91 -2.24
CA LEU A 17 -1.31 5.59 -2.20
C LEU A 17 -0.88 5.93 -0.78
N MET A 18 -1.80 6.33 0.09
CA MET A 18 -1.51 6.62 1.49
C MET A 18 -1.01 5.36 2.22
N GLY A 19 -1.71 4.24 2.06
CA GLY A 19 -1.31 2.96 2.64
C GLY A 19 0.06 2.52 2.15
N LEU A 20 0.26 2.43 0.83
CA LEU A 20 1.54 2.02 0.24
C LEU A 20 2.69 2.96 0.61
N PHE A 21 2.45 4.28 0.59
CA PHE A 21 3.47 5.27 0.91
C PHE A 21 3.93 5.17 2.36
N TRP A 22 3.01 5.07 3.32
CA TRP A 22 3.40 5.00 4.74
C TRP A 22 4.00 3.66 5.09
N THR A 23 3.55 2.56 4.49
CA THR A 23 4.22 1.26 4.58
C THR A 23 5.67 1.35 4.08
N ASN A 24 5.90 1.92 2.90
CA ASN A 24 7.25 2.16 2.37
C ASN A 24 8.08 3.04 3.30
N ARG A 25 7.54 4.21 3.66
CA ARG A 25 8.28 5.26 4.37
C ARG A 25 8.69 4.82 5.76
N LYS A 26 7.83 4.05 6.45
CA LYS A 26 8.13 3.49 7.77
C LYS A 26 9.07 2.30 7.67
N GLY A 27 8.85 1.38 6.73
CA GLY A 27 9.74 0.24 6.55
C GLY A 27 11.18 0.65 6.19
N VAL A 28 11.37 1.70 5.39
CA VAL A 28 12.69 2.24 5.02
C VAL A 28 13.48 2.74 6.25
N ARG A 29 12.82 3.10 7.36
CA ARG A 29 13.53 3.47 8.61
C ARG A 29 14.24 2.28 9.23
N SER A 30 13.71 1.07 9.06
CA SER A 30 14.29 -0.17 9.60
C SER A 30 15.26 -0.82 8.61
N GLU A 31 14.90 -0.83 7.32
CA GLU A 31 15.61 -1.58 6.27
C GLU A 31 16.56 -0.72 5.43
N GLY A 32 16.61 0.59 5.69
CA GLY A 32 17.47 1.53 4.98
C GLY A 32 17.09 1.68 3.50
N CYS A 33 18.10 1.69 2.62
CA CYS A 33 17.93 1.93 1.18
C CYS A 33 17.41 0.72 0.39
N ALA A 34 16.87 -0.30 1.06
CA ALA A 34 16.35 -1.47 0.38
C ALA A 34 15.17 -1.11 -0.56
N PRO A 35 15.05 -1.80 -1.71
CA PRO A 35 13.97 -1.54 -2.65
C PRO A 35 12.63 -2.03 -2.08
N PHE A 36 11.57 -1.26 -2.33
CA PHE A 36 10.20 -1.63 -2.01
C PHE A 36 9.59 -2.35 -3.20
N LEU A 37 9.46 -3.67 -3.06
CA LEU A 37 9.07 -4.56 -4.13
C LEU A 37 7.69 -5.13 -3.82
N ILE A 38 6.74 -4.91 -4.70
CA ILE A 38 5.45 -5.62 -4.63
C ILE A 38 5.69 -6.98 -5.31
N GLU A 39 5.57 -8.06 -4.56
CA GLU A 39 5.78 -9.43 -5.05
C GLU A 39 4.47 -10.06 -5.53
N LYS A 40 3.35 -9.65 -4.93
CA LYS A 40 2.03 -10.16 -5.31
C LYS A 40 0.95 -9.13 -5.00
N ILE A 41 -0.07 -9.07 -5.85
CA ILE A 41 -1.32 -8.36 -5.59
C ILE A 41 -2.46 -9.34 -5.82
N GLU A 42 -3.37 -9.45 -4.86
CA GLU A 42 -4.59 -10.24 -5.01
C GLU A 42 -5.80 -9.30 -4.90
N THR A 43 -6.69 -9.37 -5.88
CA THR A 43 -8.04 -8.79 -5.82
C THR A 43 -9.05 -9.93 -5.72
N GLU A 44 -10.35 -9.62 -5.73
CA GLU A 44 -11.39 -10.66 -5.67
C GLU A 44 -11.27 -11.68 -6.82
N ASN A 45 -10.94 -11.19 -8.02
CA ASN A 45 -10.99 -12.00 -9.25
C ASN A 45 -9.61 -12.26 -9.86
N ASN A 46 -8.59 -11.47 -9.51
CA ASN A 46 -7.29 -11.54 -10.14
C ASN A 46 -6.16 -11.74 -9.12
N THR A 47 -5.10 -12.40 -9.58
CA THR A 47 -3.82 -12.46 -8.86
C THR A 47 -2.73 -12.02 -9.82
N TYR A 48 -2.00 -10.99 -9.42
CA TYR A 48 -0.91 -10.40 -10.17
C TYR A 48 0.41 -10.76 -9.51
N ILE A 49 1.31 -11.36 -10.29
CA ILE A 49 2.68 -11.66 -9.92
C ILE A 49 3.61 -11.06 -10.98
N PRO A 50 4.85 -10.67 -10.62
CA PRO A 50 5.81 -10.18 -11.60
C PRO A 50 6.22 -11.28 -12.59
N ASP A 51 6.45 -10.89 -13.84
CA ASP A 51 7.20 -11.73 -14.78
C ASP A 51 8.61 -12.03 -14.22
N GLU A 52 9.20 -13.14 -14.64
CA GLU A 52 10.56 -13.52 -14.27
C GLU A 52 11.56 -12.38 -14.53
N GLY A 53 12.31 -12.00 -13.49
CA GLY A 53 13.30 -10.93 -13.55
C GLY A 53 12.74 -9.50 -13.62
N LYS A 54 11.42 -9.31 -13.50
CA LYS A 54 10.78 -7.98 -13.47
C LYS A 54 10.21 -7.66 -12.09
N PHE A 55 9.90 -6.38 -11.90
CA PHE A 55 9.16 -5.89 -10.74
C PHE A 55 7.69 -5.69 -11.09
N LEU A 56 6.80 -6.06 -10.18
CA LEU A 56 5.37 -5.78 -10.33
C LEU A 56 5.15 -4.28 -10.14
N LYS A 57 4.57 -3.65 -11.17
CA LYS A 57 4.17 -2.25 -11.14
C LYS A 57 2.66 -2.17 -11.33
N LEU A 58 2.05 -1.16 -10.72
CA LEU A 58 0.66 -0.81 -10.92
C LEU A 58 0.51 -0.18 -12.32
N SER A 59 0.45 -1.01 -13.35
CA SER A 59 0.00 -0.58 -14.69
C SER A 59 -1.41 0.00 -14.60
N ASP A 60 -1.85 0.74 -15.63
CA ASP A 60 -3.19 1.34 -15.61
C ASP A 60 -4.29 0.26 -15.42
N ASP A 61 -4.14 -0.92 -16.02
CA ASP A 61 -5.08 -2.03 -15.86
C ASP A 61 -5.10 -2.61 -14.43
N ILE A 62 -3.93 -2.89 -13.85
CA ILE A 62 -3.81 -3.40 -12.48
C ILE A 62 -4.34 -2.36 -11.48
N LEU A 63 -4.01 -1.09 -11.71
CA LEU A 63 -4.47 0.01 -10.87
C LEU A 63 -5.99 0.09 -10.92
N ASN A 64 -6.61 0.07 -12.09
CA ASN A 64 -8.06 0.16 -12.22
C ASN A 64 -8.77 -1.00 -11.50
N ASP A 65 -8.31 -2.25 -11.66
CA ASP A 65 -8.87 -3.40 -10.93
C ASP A 65 -8.80 -3.20 -9.41
N ILE A 66 -7.65 -2.76 -8.89
CA ILE A 66 -7.48 -2.46 -7.47
C ILE A 66 -8.44 -1.36 -7.01
N LEU A 67 -8.56 -0.27 -7.77
CA LEU A 67 -9.41 0.86 -7.40
C LEU A 67 -10.89 0.45 -7.38
N GLU A 68 -11.36 -0.29 -8.39
CA GLU A 68 -12.72 -0.83 -8.44
C GLU A 68 -13.00 -1.73 -7.22
N ASN A 69 -12.07 -2.62 -6.85
CA ASN A 69 -12.22 -3.46 -5.67
C ASN A 69 -12.29 -2.63 -4.37
N ILE A 70 -11.45 -1.59 -4.23
CA ILE A 70 -11.49 -0.70 -3.05
C ILE A 70 -12.81 0.07 -2.97
N ASP A 71 -13.30 0.59 -4.10
CA ASP A 71 -14.57 1.34 -4.17
C ASP A 71 -15.77 0.42 -3.88
N ASP A 72 -15.72 -0.82 -4.35
CA ASP A 72 -16.69 -1.89 -4.05
C ASP A 72 -16.53 -2.50 -2.64
N LYS A 73 -15.57 -2.00 -1.84
CA LYS A 73 -15.22 -2.50 -0.49
C LYS A 73 -14.72 -3.94 -0.44
N LYS A 74 -14.36 -4.50 -1.59
CA LYS A 74 -13.77 -5.83 -1.73
C LYS A 74 -12.33 -5.85 -1.22
N GLU A 75 -11.86 -7.05 -0.91
CA GLU A 75 -10.53 -7.22 -0.36
C GLU A 75 -9.46 -7.12 -1.45
N VAL A 76 -8.46 -6.29 -1.22
CA VAL A 76 -7.22 -6.24 -2.01
C VAL A 76 -6.05 -6.52 -1.08
N LYS A 77 -5.17 -7.45 -1.45
CA LYS A 77 -3.97 -7.83 -0.69
C LYS A 77 -2.71 -7.52 -1.46
N PHE A 78 -1.67 -7.16 -0.74
CA PHE A 78 -0.34 -6.87 -1.23
C PHE A 78 0.67 -7.67 -0.41
N ASP A 79 1.45 -8.51 -1.09
CA ASP A 79 2.68 -9.04 -0.51
C ASP A 79 3.84 -8.16 -0.99
N ILE A 80 4.53 -7.55 -0.03
CA ILE A 80 5.55 -6.54 -0.26
C ILE A 80 6.83 -7.00 0.43
N LYS A 81 7.93 -6.94 -0.31
CA LYS A 81 9.26 -7.16 0.22
C LYS A 81 10.01 -5.85 0.32
N LEU A 82 10.62 -5.62 1.49
CA LEU A 82 11.49 -4.48 1.73
C LEU A 82 12.72 -4.97 2.49
N GLY A 83 13.83 -5.16 1.78
CA GLY A 83 15.05 -5.68 2.36
C GLY A 83 14.85 -7.08 2.94
N LYS A 84 14.95 -7.20 4.25
CA LYS A 84 14.74 -8.43 5.03
C LYS A 84 13.35 -8.55 5.63
N GLU A 85 12.50 -7.53 5.47
CA GLU A 85 11.15 -7.46 5.98
C GLU A 85 10.16 -7.92 4.90
N ASP A 86 9.29 -8.85 5.25
CA ASP A 86 8.13 -9.20 4.44
C ASP A 86 6.91 -8.53 5.06
N ILE A 87 6.17 -7.78 4.25
CA ILE A 87 5.06 -6.95 4.68
C ILE A 87 3.82 -7.39 3.91
N LYS A 88 2.78 -7.78 4.63
CA LYS A 88 1.46 -8.04 4.06
C LYS A 88 0.56 -6.87 4.35
N ALA A 89 0.04 -6.22 3.32
CA ALA A 89 -0.92 -5.14 3.46
C ALA A 89 -2.24 -5.53 2.81
N SER A 90 -3.36 -5.04 3.35
CA SER A 90 -4.66 -5.22 2.72
C SER A 90 -5.59 -4.03 2.89
N PHE A 91 -6.52 -3.89 1.95
CA PHE A 91 -7.65 -2.99 2.01
C PHE A 91 -8.93 -3.81 1.94
N LYS A 92 -9.86 -3.61 2.87
CA LYS A 92 -11.19 -4.21 2.85
C LYS A 92 -12.15 -3.35 3.65
N ASP A 93 -13.37 -3.10 3.19
CA ASP A 93 -14.37 -2.34 3.96
C ASP A 93 -13.87 -0.97 4.48
N ASN A 94 -13.06 -0.25 3.69
CA ASN A 94 -12.34 0.99 4.10
C ASN A 94 -11.32 0.82 5.24
N VAL A 95 -11.02 -0.40 5.64
CA VAL A 95 -9.99 -0.70 6.63
C VAL A 95 -8.69 -1.03 5.91
N PHE A 96 -7.62 -0.34 6.28
CA PHE A 96 -6.26 -0.72 5.91
C PHE A 96 -5.66 -1.58 7.01
N SER A 97 -5.09 -2.73 6.64
CA SER A 97 -4.40 -3.63 7.56
C SER A 97 -2.97 -3.86 7.10
N VAL A 98 -2.06 -4.07 8.04
CA VAL A 98 -0.65 -4.38 7.78
C VAL A 98 -0.12 -5.40 8.78
N ASP A 99 0.69 -6.32 8.29
CA ASP A 99 1.40 -7.35 9.04
C ASP A 99 2.86 -7.38 8.58
N THR A 100 3.79 -7.55 9.52
CA THR A 100 5.24 -7.52 9.26
C THR A 100 5.91 -8.70 9.95
N THR A 101 6.91 -9.31 9.32
CA THR A 101 7.50 -10.57 9.80
C THR A 101 8.60 -10.42 10.87
N LYS A 102 9.31 -9.29 10.92
CA LYS A 102 10.47 -9.08 11.82
C LYS A 102 10.32 -7.90 12.76
N THR A 103 9.92 -6.74 12.24
CA THR A 103 9.93 -5.50 13.03
C THR A 103 8.63 -5.35 13.84
N LYS A 104 8.63 -5.82 15.10
CA LYS A 104 7.45 -5.88 15.97
C LYS A 104 6.67 -4.56 16.13
N ASP A 105 7.34 -3.41 16.07
CA ASP A 105 6.69 -2.10 16.25
C ASP A 105 6.30 -1.42 14.93
N LEU A 106 6.74 -1.95 13.78
CA LEU A 106 6.54 -1.33 12.47
C LEU A 106 5.05 -1.26 12.11
N GLU A 107 4.28 -2.30 12.38
CA GLU A 107 2.82 -2.30 12.18
C GLU A 107 2.16 -1.16 12.94
N ALA A 108 2.55 -0.95 14.20
CA ALA A 108 1.98 0.10 15.04
C ALA A 108 2.30 1.49 14.48
N GLU A 109 3.55 1.72 14.08
CA GLU A 109 3.98 2.98 13.49
C GLU A 109 3.26 3.31 12.18
N ILE A 110 3.00 2.31 11.34
CA ILE A 110 2.30 2.48 10.06
C ILE A 110 0.84 2.86 10.32
N ILE A 111 0.15 2.08 11.15
CA ILE A 111 -1.27 2.27 11.47
C ILE A 111 -1.50 3.61 12.19
N GLU A 112 -0.67 3.96 13.17
CA GLU A 112 -0.75 5.25 13.84
C GLU A 112 -0.59 6.41 12.84
N LYS A 113 0.37 6.27 11.92
CA LYS A 113 0.64 7.32 10.95
C LYS A 113 -0.50 7.48 9.93
N ILE A 114 -1.07 6.38 9.45
CA ILE A 114 -2.23 6.41 8.55
C ILE A 114 -3.44 7.03 9.27
N GLY A 115 -3.69 6.68 10.53
CA GLY A 115 -4.78 7.27 11.33
C GLY A 115 -4.63 8.79 11.59
N GLN A 116 -3.41 9.33 11.54
CA GLN A 116 -3.18 10.78 11.57
C GLN A 116 -3.40 11.44 10.20
N GLU A 117 -3.07 10.74 9.11
CA GLU A 117 -3.09 11.28 7.76
C GLU A 117 -4.47 11.18 7.11
N GLU A 118 -5.29 10.19 7.48
CA GLU A 118 -6.67 10.04 6.98
C GLU A 118 -7.59 11.21 7.37
N LYS A 119 -7.28 11.88 8.49
CA LYS A 119 -7.98 13.08 8.96
C LYS A 119 -7.68 14.31 8.10
N ARG A 120 -6.68 14.25 7.22
CA ARG A 120 -6.29 15.35 6.33
C ARG A 120 -7.05 15.24 5.02
N LYS A 121 -7.50 16.39 4.51
CA LYS A 121 -8.07 16.49 3.15
C LYS A 121 -7.09 16.04 2.06
N TYR A 122 -5.79 16.27 2.28
CA TYR A 122 -4.69 15.85 1.42
C TYR A 122 -3.62 15.18 2.30
N PRO A 123 -3.54 13.84 2.32
CA PRO A 123 -2.47 13.11 3.00
C PRO A 123 -1.10 13.53 2.47
N ASN A 124 -0.09 13.58 3.35
CA ASN A 124 1.28 13.89 2.95
C ASN A 124 1.90 12.70 2.22
N ILE A 125 1.80 12.71 0.90
CA ILE A 125 2.42 11.71 0.02
C ILE A 125 3.48 12.41 -0.82
N CYS A 126 4.70 11.88 -0.82
CA CYS A 126 5.76 12.44 -1.66
C CYS A 126 5.38 12.31 -3.15
N PHE A 127 5.44 13.41 -3.90
CA PHE A 127 5.09 13.43 -5.34
C PHE A 127 5.95 12.47 -6.18
N SER A 128 7.15 12.12 -5.72
CA SER A 128 8.02 11.17 -6.41
C SER A 128 7.67 9.70 -6.11
N PHE A 129 6.75 9.41 -5.19
CA PHE A 129 6.39 8.05 -4.81
C PHE A 129 5.45 7.35 -5.81
N PRO A 130 4.33 7.95 -6.27
CA PRO A 130 3.42 7.29 -7.21
C PRO A 130 4.12 6.73 -8.46
N PRO A 131 5.06 7.46 -9.13
CA PRO A 131 5.78 6.92 -10.28
C PRO A 131 6.64 5.69 -9.97
N ARG A 132 7.13 5.54 -8.72
CA ARG A 132 7.94 4.38 -8.31
C ARG A 132 7.14 3.09 -8.30
N VAL A 133 5.87 3.18 -7.92
CA VAL A 133 4.94 2.03 -7.90
C VAL A 133 4.18 1.85 -9.22
N GLY A 134 4.45 2.69 -10.23
CA GLY A 134 3.84 2.60 -11.58
C GLY A 134 2.74 3.62 -11.87
N ILE A 135 2.33 4.42 -10.89
CA ILE A 135 1.23 5.39 -11.02
C ILE A 135 1.76 6.70 -11.62
N ARG A 136 1.44 6.95 -12.89
CA ARG A 136 1.96 8.11 -13.66
C ARG A 136 1.19 9.42 -13.44
N LYS A 137 -0.07 9.36 -13.00
CA LYS A 137 -0.95 10.53 -12.82
C LYS A 137 -1.36 10.65 -11.35
N TYR A 138 -0.70 11.50 -10.57
CA TYR A 138 -1.11 11.85 -9.21
C TYR A 138 -0.92 13.36 -8.99
N PRO A 139 -2.00 14.13 -8.77
CA PRO A 139 -1.92 15.55 -8.42
C PRO A 139 -1.63 15.76 -6.93
#